data_AF-A0A7M3ZPK8-F1
#
_entry.id   AF-A0A7M3ZPK8-F1
#
_cell.length_a   1.000
_cell.length_b   1.000
_cell.length_c   1.000
_cell.angle_alpha   90.00
_cell.angle_beta   90.00
_cell.angle_gamma   90.00
#
_symmetry.space_group_name_H-M   'P 1'
#
loop_
_entity.id
_entity.type
_entity.pdbx_description
1 polymer ?
#
loop_
_entity_poly.entity_id
_entity_poly.type
_entity_poly.pdbx_seq_one_letter_code
_entity_poly.pdbx_strand_id
1 'polypeptide(L)'
;GFTVNGTAAPGTEVNIAAPGGKTLSATADAEGHFSVVLDIFKEGGGKETAEEFGVPFLGALPFDPGFVRGGDDGVHRIVSEPDGASAKAFASVVAAIQAQLSDGADGGLEIV
;
A
#
# COMPACT_ATOMS: atom_id res chain seq x y z
N GLY A 1 1.86 0.15 6.45
CA GLY A 1 3.10 -0.41 7.07
C GLY A 1 3.97 -1.19 6.09
N PHE A 2 5.15 -1.65 6.54
CA PHE A 2 6.06 -2.54 5.81
C PHE A 2 5.96 -3.97 6.36
N THR A 3 5.73 -4.96 5.51
CA THR A 3 5.52 -6.35 5.95
C THR A 3 6.85 -7.10 6.04
N VAL A 4 7.15 -7.64 7.21
CA VAL A 4 8.26 -8.58 7.41
C VAL A 4 7.69 -9.99 7.41
N ASN A 5 8.18 -10.81 6.49
CA ASN A 5 7.84 -12.22 6.40
C ASN A 5 9.06 -13.04 6.80
N GLY A 6 8.84 -14.19 7.44
CA GLY A 6 9.92 -15.09 7.82
C GLY A 6 9.41 -16.48 8.17
N THR A 7 10.33 -17.30 8.65
CA THR A 7 10.03 -18.65 9.10
C THR A 7 10.56 -18.89 10.51
N ALA A 8 9.85 -19.68 11.29
CA ALA A 8 10.27 -20.19 12.60
C ALA A 8 9.64 -21.57 12.83
N ALA A 9 10.03 -22.27 13.90
CA ALA A 9 9.39 -23.53 14.23
C ALA A 9 7.87 -23.31 14.49
N PRO A 10 6.98 -24.21 14.02
CA PRO A 10 5.54 -24.04 14.18
C PRO A 10 5.13 -23.75 15.63
N GLY A 11 4.23 -22.77 15.82
CA GLY A 11 3.78 -22.33 17.14
C GLY A 11 4.79 -21.49 17.91
N THR A 12 5.96 -21.17 17.34
CA THR A 12 6.94 -20.28 17.98
C THR A 12 6.51 -18.83 17.87
N GLU A 13 6.56 -18.12 18.99
CA GLU A 13 6.43 -16.67 19.00
C GLU A 13 7.76 -16.01 18.59
N VAL A 14 7.68 -15.11 17.63
CA VAL A 14 8.79 -14.29 17.14
C VAL A 14 8.56 -12.85 17.58
N ASN A 15 9.57 -12.25 18.19
CA ASN A 15 9.55 -10.86 18.62
C ASN A 15 10.42 -10.01 17.68
N ILE A 16 9.83 -8.98 17.08
CA ILE A 16 10.45 -8.08 16.11
C ILE A 16 10.58 -6.69 16.75
N ALA A 17 11.82 -6.21 16.90
CA ALA A 17 12.09 -4.85 17.31
C ALA A 17 11.79 -3.88 16.15
N ALA A 18 10.86 -2.97 16.38
CA ALA A 18 10.45 -1.94 15.43
C ALA A 18 11.09 -0.57 15.78
N PRO A 19 11.19 0.36 14.80
CA PRO A 19 11.61 1.73 15.07
C PRO A 19 10.80 2.38 16.20
N GLY A 20 11.44 3.30 16.94
CA GLY A 20 10.80 3.97 18.08
C GLY A 20 10.68 3.11 19.35
N GLY A 21 11.44 2.01 19.45
CA GLY A 21 11.51 1.16 20.64
C GLY A 21 10.30 0.24 20.86
N LYS A 22 9.42 0.13 19.86
CA LYS A 22 8.27 -0.79 19.90
C LYS A 22 8.73 -2.21 19.62
N THR A 23 8.04 -3.19 20.21
CA THR A 23 8.22 -4.62 19.89
C THR A 23 6.90 -5.16 19.37
N LEU A 24 6.93 -5.85 18.23
CA LEU A 24 5.79 -6.56 17.67
C LEU A 24 6.02 -8.06 17.78
N SER A 25 4.97 -8.81 18.05
CA SER A 25 5.04 -10.26 18.18
C SER A 25 4.17 -10.92 17.11
N ALA A 26 4.66 -12.01 16.53
CA ALA A 26 3.93 -12.86 15.61
C ALA A 26 4.19 -14.33 15.93
N THR A 27 3.18 -15.18 15.81
CA THR A 27 3.36 -16.63 16.00
C THR A 27 3.45 -17.29 14.63
N ALA A 28 4.43 -18.18 14.48
CA ALA A 28 4.55 -19.00 13.28
C ALA A 28 3.39 -20.00 13.17
N ASP A 29 2.80 -20.10 12.00
CA ASP A 29 1.71 -21.03 11.71
C ASP A 29 2.19 -22.51 11.68
N ALA A 30 1.28 -23.42 11.32
CA ALA A 30 1.57 -24.86 11.27
C ALA A 30 2.65 -25.23 10.24
N GLU A 31 2.84 -24.39 9.21
CA GLU A 31 3.86 -24.55 8.16
C GLU A 31 5.17 -23.82 8.53
N GLY A 32 5.17 -23.10 9.66
CA GLY A 32 6.31 -22.37 10.17
C GLY A 32 6.45 -20.97 9.60
N HIS A 33 5.43 -20.43 8.92
CA HIS A 33 5.47 -19.07 8.36
C HIS A 33 4.94 -18.05 9.37
N PHE A 34 5.56 -16.88 9.41
CA PHE A 34 5.02 -15.72 10.12
C PHE A 34 5.05 -14.47 9.23
N SER A 35 4.12 -13.56 9.50
CA SER A 35 4.06 -12.24 8.88
C SER A 35 3.72 -11.19 9.92
N VAL A 36 4.46 -10.10 9.93
CA VAL A 36 4.23 -8.95 10.82
C VAL A 36 4.28 -7.66 10.01
N VAL A 37 3.36 -6.74 10.29
CA VAL A 37 3.34 -5.43 9.64
C VAL A 37 3.97 -4.39 10.56
N LEU A 38 5.10 -3.84 10.13
CA LEU A 38 5.76 -2.72 10.78
C LEU A 38 5.06 -1.41 10.40
N ASP A 39 4.46 -0.75 11.37
CA ASP A 39 3.95 0.61 11.20
C ASP A 39 5.10 1.63 11.34
N ILE A 40 5.82 1.84 10.23
CA ILE A 40 6.97 2.75 10.16
C ILE A 40 6.51 4.21 9.95
N PHE A 41 5.42 4.40 9.22
CA PHE A 41 4.84 5.69 8.89
C PHE A 41 3.35 5.66 9.19
N LYS A 42 2.85 6.72 9.83
CA LYS A 42 1.40 6.88 10.05
C LYS A 42 0.63 6.75 8.73
N GLU A 43 -0.54 6.15 8.80
CA GLU A 43 -1.45 5.97 7.67
C GLU A 43 -2.77 6.72 7.88
N GLY A 44 -3.58 6.83 6.83
CA GLY A 44 -4.94 7.39 6.90
C GLY A 44 -5.04 8.91 6.73
N GLY A 45 -3.98 9.69 7.00
CA GLY A 45 -4.05 11.15 6.94
C GLY A 45 -4.54 11.71 5.60
N GLY A 46 -4.12 11.13 4.47
CA GLY A 46 -4.61 11.54 3.15
C GLY A 46 -6.10 11.24 2.91
N LYS A 47 -6.63 10.18 3.53
CA LYS A 47 -8.07 9.85 3.46
C LYS A 47 -8.87 10.82 4.33
N GLU A 48 -8.41 11.08 5.55
CA GLU A 48 -9.02 12.06 6.45
C GLU A 48 -9.10 13.45 5.82
N THR A 49 -8.02 13.92 5.20
CA THR A 49 -8.02 15.18 4.46
C THR A 49 -8.97 15.14 3.26
N ALA A 50 -9.00 14.04 2.48
CA ALA A 50 -9.95 13.94 1.37
C ALA A 50 -11.41 14.07 1.85
N GLU A 51 -11.75 13.42 2.96
CA GLU A 51 -13.07 13.53 3.59
C GLU A 51 -13.35 14.95 4.10
N GLU A 52 -12.38 15.61 4.74
CA GLU A 52 -12.49 16.99 5.23
C GLU A 52 -12.78 17.99 4.11
N PHE A 53 -12.09 17.85 2.97
CA PHE A 53 -12.25 18.74 1.82
C PHE A 53 -13.41 18.32 0.88
N GLY A 54 -14.11 17.24 1.19
CA GLY A 54 -15.21 16.72 0.37
C GLY A 54 -14.76 16.25 -1.02
N VAL A 55 -13.50 15.83 -1.17
CA VAL A 55 -12.95 15.33 -2.43
C VAL A 55 -12.86 13.81 -2.42
N PRO A 56 -12.98 13.13 -3.58
CA PRO A 56 -12.89 11.67 -3.63
C PRO A 56 -11.53 11.15 -3.16
N PHE A 57 -11.55 10.17 -2.25
CA PHE A 57 -10.35 9.41 -1.92
C PHE A 57 -10.15 8.28 -2.94
N LEU A 58 -9.09 8.39 -3.74
CA LEU A 58 -8.81 7.47 -4.85
C LEU A 58 -8.08 6.18 -4.41
N GLY A 59 -7.53 6.16 -3.20
CA GLY A 59 -6.84 5.01 -2.63
C GLY A 59 -5.51 5.37 -1.96
N ALA A 60 -4.81 4.35 -1.48
CA ALA A 60 -3.50 4.46 -0.86
C ALA A 60 -2.54 3.42 -1.46
N LEU A 61 -1.26 3.75 -1.51
CA LEU A 61 -0.20 2.83 -1.91
C LEU A 61 0.49 2.26 -0.65
N PRO A 62 0.82 0.96 -0.64
CA PRO A 62 1.64 0.39 0.43
C PRO A 62 3.05 1.00 0.40
N PHE A 63 3.72 1.00 1.55
CA PHE A 63 5.13 1.38 1.60
C PHE A 63 5.98 0.27 0.98
N ASP A 64 6.67 0.58 -0.10
CA ASP A 64 7.48 -0.38 -0.85
C ASP A 64 8.84 0.23 -1.22
N PRO A 65 9.93 -0.17 -0.52
CA PRO A 65 11.28 0.31 -0.81
C PRO A 65 11.76 0.04 -2.24
N GLY A 66 11.15 -0.92 -2.94
CA GLY A 66 11.49 -1.25 -4.33
C GLY A 66 11.22 -0.11 -5.31
N PHE A 67 10.34 0.86 -4.98
CA PHE A 67 10.16 2.06 -5.82
C PHE A 67 11.41 2.94 -5.89
N VAL A 68 12.19 3.01 -4.81
CA VAL A 68 13.43 3.80 -4.79
C VAL A 68 14.44 3.21 -5.77
N ARG A 69 14.66 1.89 -5.69
CA ARG A 69 15.57 1.19 -6.62
C ARG A 69 15.07 1.23 -8.06
N GLY A 70 13.78 1.02 -8.28
CA GLY A 70 13.21 1.07 -9.63
C GLY A 70 13.33 2.43 -10.32
N GLY A 71 13.41 3.52 -9.54
CA GLY A 71 13.73 4.86 -10.05
C GLY A 71 15.18 4.95 -10.55
N ASP A 72 16.14 4.46 -9.76
CA ASP A 72 17.56 4.50 -10.09
C ASP A 72 17.93 3.55 -11.24
N ASP A 73 17.33 2.35 -11.26
CA ASP A 73 17.58 1.30 -12.25
C ASP A 73 16.81 1.50 -13.57
N GLY A 74 15.89 2.47 -13.61
CA GLY A 74 15.05 2.78 -14.79
C GLY A 74 13.93 1.79 -15.07
N VAL A 75 13.70 0.80 -14.20
CA VAL A 75 12.59 -0.16 -14.31
C VAL A 75 11.63 0.02 -13.15
N HIS A 76 10.49 0.65 -13.45
CA HIS A 76 9.49 0.98 -12.44
C HIS A 76 8.94 -0.27 -11.74
N ARG A 77 8.72 -0.17 -10.43
CA ARG A 77 8.27 -1.27 -9.54
C ARG A 77 7.04 -2.02 -10.04
N ILE A 78 6.08 -1.29 -10.60
CA ILE A 78 4.83 -1.82 -11.14
C ILE A 78 5.08 -2.72 -12.37
N VAL A 79 6.10 -2.40 -13.17
CA VAL A 79 6.46 -3.17 -14.36
C VAL A 79 7.27 -4.41 -13.97
N SER A 80 8.19 -4.28 -13.02
CA SER A 80 9.05 -5.39 -12.58
C SER A 80 8.33 -6.43 -11.73
N GLU A 81 7.27 -6.05 -11.00
CA GLU A 81 6.44 -6.99 -10.23
C GLU A 81 4.95 -6.66 -10.36
N PRO A 82 4.33 -7.05 -11.49
CA PRO A 82 2.95 -6.71 -11.81
C PRO A 82 1.93 -7.33 -10.84
N ASP A 83 2.28 -8.45 -10.21
CA ASP A 83 1.43 -9.13 -9.21
C ASP A 83 1.69 -8.67 -7.77
N GLY A 84 2.65 -7.76 -7.58
CA GLY A 84 3.02 -7.21 -6.28
C GLY A 84 1.92 -6.34 -5.67
N ALA A 85 1.96 -6.17 -4.34
CA ALA A 85 0.97 -5.38 -3.60
C ALA A 85 0.86 -3.93 -4.14
N SER A 86 2.00 -3.32 -4.48
CA SER A 86 2.10 -1.98 -5.03
C SER A 86 1.44 -1.84 -6.40
N ALA A 87 1.64 -2.81 -7.29
CA ALA A 87 1.04 -2.80 -8.62
C ALA A 87 -0.49 -2.96 -8.55
N LYS A 88 -0.97 -3.86 -7.69
CA LYS A 88 -2.40 -4.05 -7.42
C LYS A 88 -3.05 -2.79 -6.83
N ALA A 89 -2.41 -2.18 -5.83
CA ALA A 89 -2.92 -0.94 -5.22
C ALA A 89 -2.98 0.21 -6.25
N PHE A 90 -1.94 0.35 -7.08
CA PHE A 90 -1.93 1.34 -8.16
C PHE A 90 -3.04 1.11 -9.18
N ALA A 91 -3.27 -0.14 -9.59
CA ALA A 91 -4.35 -0.48 -10.51
C ALA A 91 -5.73 -0.07 -9.95
N SER A 92 -5.97 -0.28 -8.64
CA SER A 92 -7.19 0.19 -7.98
C SER A 92 -7.34 1.71 -8.00
N VAL A 93 -6.25 2.46 -7.79
CA VAL A 93 -6.25 3.93 -7.89
C VAL A 93 -6.57 4.39 -9.31
N VAL A 94 -5.98 3.76 -10.33
CA VAL A 94 -6.28 4.05 -11.74
C VAL A 94 -7.75 3.79 -12.05
N ALA A 95 -8.31 2.69 -11.57
CA ALA A 95 -9.73 2.38 -11.74
C ALA A 95 -10.63 3.45 -11.08
N ALA A 96 -10.27 3.92 -9.88
CA ALA A 96 -10.99 5.00 -9.21
C ALA A 96 -10.93 6.32 -10.00
N ILE A 97 -9.77 6.65 -10.60
CA ILE A 97 -9.64 7.82 -11.48
C ILE A 97 -10.53 7.67 -12.72
N GLN A 98 -10.50 6.50 -13.39
CA GLN A 98 -11.31 6.26 -14.57
C GLN A 98 -12.81 6.37 -14.29
N ALA A 99 -13.27 5.92 -13.13
CA ALA A 99 -14.65 6.09 -12.70
C ALA A 99 -15.05 7.56 -12.58
N GLN A 100 -14.18 8.40 -11.98
CA GLN A 100 -14.42 9.84 -11.86
C GLN A 100 -14.48 10.56 -13.22
N LEU A 101 -13.65 10.14 -14.18
CA LEU A 101 -13.64 10.72 -15.52
C LEU A 101 -14.84 10.31 -16.37
N SER A 102 -15.33 9.08 -16.19
CA SER A 102 -16.47 8.56 -16.94
C SER A 102 -17.79 9.21 -16.52
N ASP A 103 -17.90 9.64 -15.25
CA ASP A 103 -19.06 10.36 -14.71
C ASP A 103 -19.09 11.85 -15.15
N GLY A 104 -17.95 12.41 -15.58
CA GLY A 104 -17.83 13.80 -16.01
C GLY A 104 -18.20 14.08 -17.48
N ALA A 105 -18.60 13.06 -18.25
CA ALA A 105 -18.83 13.18 -19.70
C ALA A 105 -20.23 13.71 -20.08
N ASP A 106 -21.14 13.91 -19.13
CA ASP A 106 -22.50 14.43 -19.37
C ASP A 106 -22.65 15.95 -19.15
N GLY A 107 -21.56 16.64 -18.79
CA GLY A 107 -21.50 18.10 -18.81
C GLY A 107 -21.25 18.61 -20.23
N GLY A 108 -22.29 18.62 -21.07
CA GLY A 108 -22.23 19.25 -22.39
C GLY A 108 -21.56 20.62 -22.29
N LEU A 109 -20.56 20.87 -23.13
CA LEU A 109 -19.94 22.19 -23.28
C LEU A 109 -21.03 23.18 -23.71
N GLU A 110 -21.60 23.91 -22.76
CA GLU A 110 -22.42 25.08 -23.04
C GLU A 110 -21.46 26.20 -23.42
N ILE A 111 -21.24 26.34 -24.73
CA ILE A 111 -20.60 27.53 -25.29
C ILE A 111 -21.64 28.65 -25.25
N VAL A 112 -21.46 29.60 -24.32
CA VAL A 112 -22.16 30.90 -24.33
C VAL A 112 -21.39 31.88 -25.21
#